data_AF-A0A352DP07-F1
#
_entry.id   AF-A0A352DP07-F1
#
_cell.length_a   1.000
_cell.length_b   1.000
_cell.length_c   1.000
_cell.angle_alpha   90.00
_cell.angle_beta   90.00
_cell.angle_gamma   90.00
#
_symmetry.space_group_name_H-M   'P 1'
#
loop_
_entity.id
_entity.type
_entity.pdbx_description
1 polymer ?
#
loop_
_entity_poly.entity_id
_entity_poly.type
_entity_poly.pdbx_seq_one_letter_code
_entity_poly.pdbx_strand_id
1 'polypeptide(L)' 'EICAFKDGKWLRIAGELVNDDDKAVKEAMLEKMPSLKAMYSADDGNMQMLYFKNAAATFSSFTEAPETISF' A
#
# COMPACT_ATOMS: atom_id res chain seq x y z
N GLU A 1 -8.69 4.14 0.89
CA GLU A 1 -8.05 5.15 0.02
C GLU A 1 -6.80 5.67 0.72
N ILE A 2 -5.73 5.93 -0.02
CA ILE A 2 -4.51 6.61 0.47
C ILE A 2 -4.34 7.92 -0.30
N CYS A 3 -3.95 8.98 0.39
CA CYS A 3 -3.66 10.29 -0.22
C CYS A 3 -2.28 10.79 0.20
N ALA A 4 -1.53 11.37 -0.74
CA ALA A 4 -0.24 12.00 -0.48
C ALA A 4 -0.10 13.29 -1.31
N PHE A 5 0.71 14.22 -0.82
CA PHE A 5 1.08 15.43 -1.55
C PHE A 5 2.61 15.57 -1.57
N LYS A 6 3.17 15.77 -2.76
CA LYS A 6 4.61 15.97 -2.95
C LYS A 6 4.84 16.91 -4.13
N ASP A 7 5.70 17.91 -3.95
CA ASP A 7 6.18 18.78 -5.02
C ASP A 7 5.06 19.40 -5.89
N GLY A 8 3.95 19.85 -5.27
CA GLY A 8 2.84 20.47 -5.99
C GLY A 8 1.83 19.50 -6.61
N LYS A 9 2.01 18.19 -6.41
CA LYS A 9 1.10 17.15 -6.92
C LYS A 9 0.47 16.33 -5.80
N TRP A 10 -0.81 16.00 -5.96
CA TRP A 10 -1.50 15.02 -5.12
C TRP A 10 -1.52 13.67 -5.80
N LEU A 11 -1.38 12.62 -5.01
CA LEU A 11 -1.66 11.24 -5.40
C LEU A 11 -2.81 10.74 -4.53
N ARG A 12 -3.87 10.23 -5.16
CA ARG A 12 -4.96 9.52 -4.49
C ARG A 12 -5.06 8.11 -5.06
N ILE A 13 -4.93 7.10 -4.19
CA ILE A 13 -5.08 5.69 -4.55
C ILE A 13 -6.35 5.16 -3.91
N ALA A 14 -7.30 4.74 -4.74
CA ALA A 14 -8.56 4.13 -4.32
C ALA A 14 -8.68 2.73 -4.95
N GLY A 15 -9.20 1.77 -4.20
CA GLY A 15 -9.34 0.38 -4.63
C GLY A 15 -9.74 -0.52 -3.47
N GLU A 16 -9.86 -1.81 -3.73
CA GLU A 16 -10.13 -2.83 -2.73
C GLU A 16 -8.83 -3.22 -2.02
N LEU A 17 -8.84 -3.27 -0.69
CA LEU A 17 -7.75 -3.86 0.07
C LEU A 17 -8.07 -5.34 0.32
N VAL A 18 -7.18 -6.21 -0.14
CA VAL A 18 -7.30 -7.66 0.00
C VAL A 18 -6.21 -8.14 0.95
N ASN A 19 -6.60 -8.99 1.91
CA ASN A 19 -5.67 -9.65 2.81
C ASN A 19 -4.95 -10.78 2.10
N ASP A 20 -3.63 -10.82 2.24
CA ASP A 20 -2.75 -11.89 1.80
C ASP A 20 -2.27 -12.67 3.03
N ASP A 21 -2.78 -13.90 3.16
CA ASP A 21 -2.43 -14.80 4.26
C ASP A 21 -1.22 -15.67 3.96
N ASP A 22 -0.54 -15.48 2.82
CA ASP A 22 0.69 -16.21 2.52
C ASP A 22 1.80 -15.84 3.51
N LYS A 23 2.25 -16.86 4.25
CA LYS A 23 3.34 -16.75 5.21
C LYS A 23 4.62 -16.22 4.56
N ALA A 24 4.93 -16.62 3.33
CA ALA A 24 6.13 -16.17 2.65
C ALA A 24 6.12 -14.65 2.39
N VAL A 25 4.94 -14.07 2.14
CA VAL A 25 4.76 -12.62 1.97
C VAL A 25 4.98 -11.89 3.30
N LYS A 26 4.46 -12.45 4.40
CA LYS A 26 4.68 -11.91 5.75
C LYS A 26 6.17 -11.94 6.13
N GLU A 27 6.84 -13.06 5.87
CA GLU A 27 8.29 -13.21 6.10
C GLU A 27 9.11 -12.21 5.30
N ALA A 28 8.84 -12.09 3.99
CA ALA A 28 9.52 -11.13 3.12
C ALA A 28 9.34 -9.67 3.59
N MET A 29 8.15 -9.32 4.09
CA MET A 29 7.91 -7.98 4.65
C MET A 29 8.72 -7.73 5.92
N LEU A 30 8.78 -8.71 6.83
CA LEU A 30 9.57 -8.61 8.06
C LEU A 30 11.08 -8.55 7.76
N GLU A 31 11.55 -9.21 6.70
CA GLU A 31 12.93 -9.08 6.24
C GLU A 31 13.23 -7.68 5.67
N LYS A 32 12.29 -7.11 4.90
CA LYS A 32 12.43 -5.77 4.31
C LYS A 32 12.28 -4.65 5.33
N MET A 33 11.49 -4.86 6.38
CA MET A 33 11.29 -3.92 7.50
C MET A 33 11.55 -4.58 8.84
N PRO A 34 12.85 -4.82 9.20
CA PRO A 34 13.21 -5.56 10.41
C PRO A 34 12.69 -4.94 11.72
N SER A 35 12.41 -3.64 11.75
CA SER A 35 11.84 -2.96 12.91
C SER A 35 10.47 -3.50 13.32
N LEU A 36 9.72 -4.09 12.39
CA LEU A 36 8.41 -4.70 12.69
C LEU A 36 8.51 -5.98 13.53
N LYS A 37 9.67 -6.67 13.50
CA LYS A 37 9.90 -7.92 14.26
C LYS A 37 9.83 -7.75 15.78
N ALA A 38 9.87 -6.51 16.28
CA ALA A 38 9.68 -6.23 17.71
C ALA A 38 8.23 -6.45 18.17
N MET A 39 7.26 -6.40 17.25
CA MET A 39 5.83 -6.47 17.55
C MET A 39 5.11 -7.58 16.79
N TYR A 40 5.65 -8.00 15.64
CA TYR A 40 5.03 -8.95 14.73
C TYR A 40 5.91 -10.15 14.40
N SER A 41 5.29 -11.27 14.07
CA SER A 41 5.88 -12.47 13.49
C SER A 41 4.97 -13.01 12.38
N ALA A 42 5.51 -13.80 11.46
CA ALA A 42 4.71 -14.37 10.37
C ALA A 42 3.63 -15.35 10.86
N ASP A 43 3.70 -15.81 12.12
CA ASP A 43 2.82 -16.80 12.74
C ASP A 43 1.96 -16.23 13.89
N ASP A 44 1.99 -14.92 14.16
CA ASP A 44 1.33 -14.33 15.35
C ASP A 44 -0.21 -14.21 15.24
N GLY A 45 -0.77 -14.47 14.06
CA GLY A 45 -2.19 -14.36 13.76
C GLY A 45 -2.75 -12.92 13.79
N ASN A 46 -1.95 -11.91 14.13
CA ASN A 46 -2.37 -10.51 14.20
C ASN A 46 -1.73 -9.64 13.09
N MET A 47 -0.66 -10.13 12.45
CA MET A 47 -0.03 -9.50 11.30
C MET A 47 -0.87 -9.74 10.03
N GLN A 48 -1.31 -8.63 9.43
CA GLN A 48 -2.02 -8.63 8.15
C GLN A 48 -1.15 -7.99 7.07
N MET A 49 -1.04 -8.69 5.94
CA MET A 49 -0.45 -8.13 4.72
C MET A 49 -1.58 -7.79 3.77
N LEU A 50 -1.66 -6.52 3.38
CA LEU A 50 -2.73 -6.00 2.53
C LEU A 50 -2.14 -5.52 1.21
N TYR A 51 -2.83 -5.79 0.11
CA TYR A 51 -2.52 -5.23 -1.19
C TYR A 51 -3.77 -4.65 -1.86
N PHE A 52 -3.55 -3.75 -2.81
CA PHE A 52 -4.61 -3.16 -3.60
C PHE A 52 -5.00 -4.06 -4.77
N LYS A 53 -6.30 -4.23 -4.97
CA LYS A 53 -6.91 -4.87 -6.14
C LYS A 53 -7.96 -3.94 -6.73
N ASN A 54 -8.16 -3.99 -8.05
CA ASN A 54 -9.14 -3.16 -8.76
C ASN A 54 -8.98 -1.68 -8.42
N ALA A 55 -7.74 -1.20 -8.42
CA ALA A 55 -7.37 0.10 -7.91
C ALA A 55 -7.09 1.12 -9.02
N ALA A 56 -7.21 2.38 -8.65
CA ALA A 56 -6.84 3.52 -9.47
C ALA A 56 -5.99 4.48 -8.65
N ALA A 57 -4.86 4.89 -9.24
CA ALA A 57 -4.04 6.00 -8.77
C ALA A 57 -4.33 7.23 -9.63
N THR A 58 -4.86 8.28 -9.03
CA THR A 58 -5.08 9.57 -9.67
C THR A 58 -4.06 10.59 -9.17
N PHE A 59 -3.33 11.17 -10.11
CA PHE A 59 -2.40 12.27 -9.91
C PHE A 59 -3.08 13.58 -10.31
N SER A 60 -3.03 14.57 -9.44
CA SER A 60 -3.59 15.90 -9.69
C SER A 60 -2.55 16.97 -9.40
N SER A 61 -2.66 18.14 -10.04
CA SER A 61 -1.87 19.32 -9.71
C SER A 61 -2.71 20.59 -9.92
N PHE A 62 -2.20 21.74 -9.51
CA PHE A 62 -2.87 23.02 -9.73
C PHE A 62 -2.82 23.47 -11.20
N THR A 63 -1.87 22.96 -11.99
CA THR A 63 -1.49 23.51 -13.29
C THR A 63 -1.67 22.54 -14.46
N GLU A 64 -1.79 21.25 -14.19
CA GLU A 64 -1.90 20.19 -15.20
C GLU A 64 -3.21 19.43 -15.03
N ALA A 65 -3.71 18.85 -16.14
CA ALA A 65 -4.86 17.96 -16.09
C ALA A 65 -4.54 16.70 -15.26
N PRO A 66 -5.52 16.12 -14.55
CA PRO A 66 -5.29 14.90 -13.80
C PRO A 66 -4.92 13.70 -14.69
N GLU A 67 -4.03 12.84 -14.19
CA GLU A 67 -3.65 11.58 -14.82
C GLU A 67 -4.12 10.42 -13.94
N THR A 68 -4.67 9.35 -14.53
CA THR A 68 -5.14 8.18 -13.78
C THR A 68 -4.56 6.88 -14.35
N ILE A 69 -4.05 6.03 -13.46
CA ILE A 69 -3.51 4.70 -13.78
C ILE A 69 -4.32 3.66 -13.01
N SER A 70 -4.80 2.64 -13.70
CA SER A 70 -5.53 1.51 -13.10
C SER A 70 -4.65 0.26 -12.99
N PHE A 71 -4.78 -0.48 -11.89
CA PHE A 71 -4.02 -1.69 -11.58
C PHE A 71 -4.76 -2.64 -10.63
#